data_AF-A0A6C1KMQ4-F1
#
_entry.id   AF-A0A6C1KMQ4-F1
#
_cell.length_a   1.000
_cell.length_b   1.000
_cell.length_c   1.000
_cell.angle_alpha   90.00
_cell.angle_beta   90.00
_cell.angle_gamma   90.00
#
_symmetry.space_group_name_H-M   'P 1'
#
loop_
_entity.id
_entity.type
_entity.pdbx_description
1 polymer ?
#
loop_
_entity_poly.entity_id
_entity_poly.type
_entity_poly.pdbx_seq_one_letter_code
_entity_poly.pdbx_strand_id
1 'polypeptide(L)' 'MTKSIPQARRAGKRPPPTSSAKPASSILPNTLHLAAHRLASALGVPFSVALVHAEAAGLGREVQ' A
#
# COMPACT_ATOMS: atom_id res chain seq x y z
N MET A 1 -49.53 -18.16 16.15
CA MET A 1 -48.98 -16.87 15.68
C MET A 1 -48.25 -16.19 16.84
N THR A 2 -47.23 -15.41 16.51
CA THR A 2 -45.92 -15.24 17.19
C THR A 2 -45.92 -14.58 18.57
N LYS A 3 -45.14 -15.17 19.50
CA LYS A 3 -44.74 -14.59 20.79
C LYS A 3 -43.74 -13.45 20.54
N SER A 4 -44.05 -12.23 20.97
CA SER A 4 -43.16 -11.06 20.91
C SER A 4 -42.12 -11.11 22.05
N ILE A 5 -40.84 -11.06 21.70
CA ILE A 5 -39.72 -11.02 22.65
C ILE A 5 -39.44 -9.55 23.02
N PRO A 6 -39.32 -9.19 24.32
CA PRO A 6 -39.01 -7.82 24.73
C PRO A 6 -37.58 -7.45 24.34
N GLN A 7 -37.44 -6.35 23.59
CA GLN A 7 -36.17 -5.78 23.16
C GLN A 7 -35.40 -5.23 24.38
N ALA A 8 -34.49 -6.04 24.91
CA ALA A 8 -33.61 -5.67 26.00
C ALA A 8 -32.62 -4.56 25.57
N ARG A 9 -32.40 -3.65 26.51
CA ARG A 9 -31.78 -2.34 26.35
C ARG A 9 -30.24 -2.43 26.40
N ARG A 10 -29.61 -1.34 25.92
CA ARG A 10 -28.32 -0.75 26.35
C ARG A 10 -27.03 -1.15 25.61
N ALA A 11 -26.63 -0.22 24.73
CA ALA A 11 -25.42 0.60 24.87
C ALA A 11 -24.18 -0.05 25.50
N GLY A 12 -23.20 -0.35 24.66
CA GLY A 12 -21.85 -0.72 25.07
C GLY A 12 -20.85 -0.44 23.95
N LYS A 13 -20.55 0.85 23.74
CA LYS A 13 -19.32 1.42 23.15
C LYS A 13 -18.48 0.43 22.31
N ARG A 14 -18.74 0.33 21.01
CA ARG A 14 -17.72 -0.19 20.09
C ARG A 14 -16.51 0.74 20.21
N PRO A 15 -15.31 0.24 20.57
CA PRO A 15 -14.12 1.09 20.54
C PRO A 15 -13.97 1.65 19.11
N PRO A 16 -13.54 2.91 18.95
CA PRO A 16 -13.21 3.41 17.62
C PRO A 16 -12.19 2.43 17.00
N PRO A 17 -12.24 2.17 15.69
CA PRO A 17 -11.19 1.40 15.07
C PRO A 17 -9.89 2.16 15.29
N THR A 18 -9.07 1.70 16.24
CA THR A 18 -7.67 2.10 16.35
C THR A 18 -6.94 1.47 15.18
N SER A 19 -7.30 1.86 13.96
CA SER A 19 -6.43 1.70 12.80
C SER A 19 -5.38 2.79 12.92
N SER A 20 -4.45 2.57 13.84
CA SER A 20 -3.16 3.22 13.85
C SER A 20 -2.37 2.69 12.65
N ALA A 21 -2.77 3.08 11.46
CA ALA A 21 -1.90 3.09 10.30
C ALA A 21 -1.52 4.55 10.07
N LYS A 22 -0.57 5.06 10.86
CA LYS A 22 0.30 6.10 10.31
C LYS A 22 0.94 5.43 9.09
N PRO A 23 0.68 5.86 7.84
CA PRO A 23 1.57 5.45 6.78
C PRO A 23 2.93 5.99 7.21
N ALA A 24 3.88 5.07 7.39
CA ALA A 24 5.25 5.42 7.68
C ALA A 24 5.68 6.51 6.69
N SER A 25 6.22 7.58 7.27
CA SER A 25 6.90 8.69 6.62
C SER A 25 7.42 8.38 5.21
N SER A 26 7.09 9.25 4.27
CA SER A 26 7.69 9.30 2.92
C SER A 26 7.38 8.10 2.02
N ILE A 27 6.10 7.93 1.67
CA ILE A 27 5.69 7.20 0.45
C ILE A 27 5.90 8.14 -0.74
N LEU A 28 7.11 8.68 -0.92
CA LEU A 28 7.51 9.02 -2.26
C LEU A 28 7.75 7.65 -2.92
N PRO A 29 6.94 7.22 -3.91
CA PRO A 29 7.25 6.01 -4.62
C PRO A 29 8.67 6.18 -5.14
N ASN A 30 9.61 5.43 -4.56
CA ASN A 30 11.01 5.47 -4.96
C ASN A 30 11.01 5.39 -6.50
N THR A 31 11.45 6.48 -7.14
CA THR A 31 11.27 6.68 -8.59
C THR A 31 11.89 5.51 -9.36
N LEU A 32 12.91 4.89 -8.78
CA LEU A 32 13.50 3.63 -9.21
C LEU A 32 12.49 2.49 -9.34
N HIS A 33 11.71 2.20 -8.29
CA HIS A 33 10.79 1.06 -8.27
C HIS A 33 9.64 1.26 -9.26
N LEU A 34 9.14 2.49 -9.38
CA LEU A 34 8.14 2.83 -10.39
C LEU A 34 8.70 2.69 -11.80
N ALA A 35 9.93 3.15 -12.05
CA ALA A 35 10.60 3.00 -13.32
C ALA A 35 10.87 1.53 -13.67
N ALA A 36 11.35 0.74 -12.71
CA ALA A 36 11.56 -0.69 -12.86
C ALA A 36 10.25 -1.43 -13.18
N HIS A 37 9.14 -1.08 -12.52
CA HIS A 37 7.83 -1.64 -12.85
C HIS A 37 7.36 -1.29 -14.27
N ARG A 38 7.57 -0.04 -14.71
CA ARG A 38 7.23 0.39 -16.07
C ARG A 38 8.06 -0.35 -17.11
N LEU A 39 9.37 -0.48 -16.87
CA LEU A 39 10.29 -1.22 -17.74
C LEU A 39 9.94 -2.70 -17.81
N ALA A 40 9.67 -3.34 -16.67
CA ALA A 40 9.25 -4.73 -16.59
C ALA A 40 7.98 -4.99 -17.42
N SER A 41 6.98 -4.11 -17.28
CA SER A 41 5.72 -4.20 -18.02
C SER A 41 5.90 -3.96 -19.52
N ALA A 42 6.67 -2.94 -19.91
CA ALA A 42 6.89 -2.58 -21.31
C ALA A 42 7.72 -3.62 -22.08
N LEU A 43 8.70 -4.23 -21.42
CA LEU A 43 9.63 -5.18 -22.04
C LEU A 43 9.25 -6.65 -21.78
N GLY A 44 8.25 -6.91 -20.92
CA GLY A 44 7.86 -8.27 -20.54
C GLY A 44 8.95 -9.02 -19.76
N VAL A 45 9.83 -8.30 -19.05
CA VAL A 45 10.94 -8.89 -18.29
C VAL A 45 10.62 -8.95 -16.80
N PRO A 46 11.24 -9.88 -16.04
CA PRO A 46 11.08 -9.93 -14.59
C PRO A 46 11.47 -8.60 -13.92
N PHE A 47 10.73 -8.22 -12.86
CA PHE A 47 10.98 -6.98 -12.12
C PHE A 47 12.42 -6.87 -11.62
N SER A 48 13.03 -7.96 -11.15
CA SER A 48 14.43 -7.98 -10.68
C SER A 48 15.41 -7.60 -11.79
N VAL A 49 15.18 -8.03 -13.03
CA VAL A 49 16.00 -7.67 -14.19
C VAL A 49 15.81 -6.19 -14.51
N ALA A 50 14.57 -5.72 -14.57
CA ALA A 50 14.26 -4.31 -14.81
C ALA A 50 14.83 -3.38 -13.73
N LEU A 51 14.86 -3.82 -12.48
CA LEU A 51 15.40 -3.06 -11.35
C LEU A 51 16.91 -2.87 -11.50
N VAL A 52 17.66 -3.94 -11.78
CA VAL A 52 19.11 -3.85 -12.01
C VAL A 52 19.44 -2.92 -13.17
N HIS A 53 18.66 -2.97 -14.26
CA HIS A 53 18.85 -2.05 -15.38
C HIS A 53 18.49 -0.60 -15.03
N ALA A 54 17.43 -0.38 -14.25
CA ALA A 54 17.05 0.95 -13.77
C ALA A 54 18.14 1.56 -12.87
N GLU A 55 18.71 0.76 -11.96
CA GLU A 55 19.82 1.16 -11.09
C GLU A 55 21.09 1.47 -11.90
N ALA A 56 21.43 0.62 -12.88
CA ALA A 56 22.58 0.83 -13.76
C ALA A 56 22.41 2.08 -14.64
N ALA A 57 21.18 2.43 -15.01
CA ALA A 57 20.84 3.67 -15.71
C ALA A 57 20.87 4.91 -14.80
N GLY A 58 21.16 4.75 -13.50
CA GLY A 58 21.21 5.84 -12.53
C GLY A 58 19.84 6.37 -12.11
N LEU A 59 18.75 5.66 -12.41
CA LEU A 59 17.42 6.01 -11.91
C LEU A 59 17.43 5.84 -10.38
N GLY A 60 16.89 6.80 -9.63
CA GLY A 60 16.90 6.77 -8.16
C GLY A 60 18.14 7.37 -7.48
N ARG A 61 19.15 7.81 -8.25
CA ARG A 61 20.13 8.79 -7.75
C ARG A 61 19.59 10.19 -8.05
N GLU A 62 18.86 10.75 -7.11
CA GLU A 62 18.58 12.18 -7.12
C GLU A 62 19.93 12.93 -7.07
N VAL A 63 20.19 13.72 -8.12
CA VAL A 63 21.41 14.51 -8.27
C VAL A 63 21.44 15.51 -7.12
N GLN A 64 22.36 15.33 -6.18
CA GLN A 64 22.68 16.32 -5.14
C GLN A 64 23.43 17.51 -5.74
#